data_AF-A0A2P6MN15-F1
#
_entry.id   AF-A0A2P6MN15-F1
#
_cell.length_a   1.000
_cell.length_b   1.000
_cell.length_c   1.000
_cell.angle_alpha   90.00
_cell.angle_beta   90.00
_cell.angle_gamma   90.00
#
_symmetry.space_group_name_H-M   'P 1'
#
loop_
_entity.id
_entity.type
_entity.pdbx_description
1 polymer ?
#
loop_
_entity_poly.entity_id
_entity_poly.type
_entity_poly.pdbx_seq_one_letter_code
_entity_poly.pdbx_strand_id
1 'polypeptide(L)'
;MTQWWNSAYNDVIIQIPQSIIDCLKHRIQNTKIRGKKCDLSEESENLKGLFEKELTTYHNKKQCMKMNNKRYEERLQELLEEKEKEIKGLQVEYTSKTMSLELQLEEMHKTLEQRDKFITKQMM
;
A
#
# COMPACT_ATOMS: atom_id res chain seq x y z
N MET A 1 -24.54 -22.77 22.54
CA MET A 1 -24.67 -21.33 22.22
C MET A 1 -25.85 -21.20 21.29
N THR A 2 -26.90 -20.50 21.68
CA THR A 2 -28.03 -20.22 20.79
C THR A 2 -27.57 -19.25 19.70
N GLN A 3 -27.82 -19.62 18.44
CA GLN A 3 -27.60 -18.74 17.31
C GLN A 3 -28.51 -17.52 17.49
N TRP A 4 -27.93 -16.32 17.53
CA TRP A 4 -28.70 -15.10 17.76
C TRP A 4 -29.04 -14.38 16.45
N TRP A 5 -28.55 -14.87 15.32
CA TRP A 5 -28.92 -14.38 14.00
C TRP A 5 -29.78 -15.42 13.29
N ASN A 6 -30.57 -14.97 12.31
CA ASN A 6 -31.37 -15.88 11.50
C ASN A 6 -30.47 -16.78 10.64
N SER A 7 -30.81 -18.06 10.54
CA SER A 7 -30.09 -19.05 9.72
C SER A 7 -29.88 -18.64 8.26
N ALA A 8 -30.73 -17.77 7.69
CA ALA A 8 -30.56 -17.19 6.36
C ALA A 8 -29.25 -16.40 6.18
N TYR A 9 -28.61 -15.94 7.26
CA TYR A 9 -27.36 -15.19 7.20
C TYR A 9 -26.11 -16.04 7.48
N ASN A 10 -26.25 -17.35 7.66
CA ASN A 10 -25.12 -18.23 8.00
C ASN A 10 -23.96 -18.11 6.99
N ASP A 11 -24.26 -18.14 5.69
CA ASP A 11 -23.25 -18.03 4.63
C ASP A 11 -22.48 -16.72 4.67
N VAL A 12 -23.15 -15.63 5.07
CA VAL A 12 -22.54 -14.30 5.22
C VAL A 12 -21.68 -14.26 6.48
N ILE A 13 -22.19 -14.78 7.59
CA ILE A 13 -21.52 -14.73 8.88
C ILE A 13 -20.24 -15.55 8.90
N ILE A 14 -20.21 -16.71 8.24
CA ILE A 14 -19.01 -17.55 8.13
C ILE A 14 -17.86 -16.81 7.42
N GLN A 15 -18.17 -15.86 6.54
CA GLN A 15 -17.16 -15.07 5.81
C GLN A 15 -16.68 -13.83 6.57
N ILE A 16 -17.29 -13.51 7.71
CA ILE A 16 -16.97 -12.30 8.49
C ILE A 16 -16.01 -12.69 9.64
N PRO A 17 -14.92 -11.94 9.86
CA PRO A 17 -14.04 -12.18 11.01
C PRO A 17 -14.78 -12.11 12.34
N GLN A 18 -14.44 -12.99 13.28
CA GLN A 18 -15.12 -13.10 14.57
C GLN A 18 -15.17 -11.78 15.35
N SER A 19 -14.09 -11.00 15.33
CA SER A 19 -14.03 -9.68 15.98
C SER A 19 -15.08 -8.70 15.47
N ILE A 20 -15.46 -8.80 14.19
CA ILE A 20 -16.52 -7.99 13.59
C ILE A 20 -17.89 -8.51 14.03
N ILE A 21 -18.08 -9.84 14.08
CA ILE A 21 -19.32 -10.46 14.58
C ILE A 21 -19.58 -10.02 16.03
N ASP A 22 -18.55 -10.01 16.87
CA ASP A 22 -18.64 -9.58 18.27
C ASP A 22 -18.99 -8.08 18.37
N CYS A 23 -18.43 -7.26 17.48
CA CYS A 23 -18.75 -5.84 17.36
C CYS A 23 -20.22 -5.61 16.96
N LEU A 24 -20.71 -6.35 15.95
CA LEU A 24 -22.09 -6.30 15.48
C LEU A 24 -23.05 -6.68 16.63
N LYS A 25 -22.74 -7.77 17.34
CA LYS A 25 -23.50 -8.23 18.50
C LYS A 25 -23.62 -7.14 19.56
N HIS A 26 -22.50 -6.51 19.92
CA HIS A 26 -22.46 -5.44 20.92
C HIS A 26 -23.28 -4.21 20.49
N ARG A 27 -23.21 -3.80 19.22
CA ARG A 27 -23.97 -2.65 18.70
C ARG A 27 -25.47 -2.91 18.74
N ILE A 28 -25.89 -4.09 18.31
CA ILE A 28 -27.30 -4.48 18.26
C ILE A 28 -27.88 -4.57 19.67
N GLN A 29 -27.19 -5.22 20.62
CA GLN A 29 -27.61 -5.30 22.03
C GLN A 29 -27.80 -3.94 22.69
N ASN A 30 -26.99 -2.97 22.31
CA ASN A 30 -27.06 -1.61 22.87
C ASN A 30 -28.04 -0.70 22.12
N THR A 31 -28.56 -1.14 20.98
CA THR A 31 -29.57 -0.39 20.24
C THR A 31 -30.90 -0.44 21.00
N LYS A 32 -31.49 0.74 21.22
CA LYS A 32 -32.80 0.87 21.87
C LYS A 32 -33.88 1.06 20.82
N ILE A 33 -34.89 0.18 20.83
CA ILE A 33 -36.11 0.30 20.02
C ILE A 33 -37.25 0.61 20.98
N ARG A 34 -37.92 1.75 20.77
CA ARG A 34 -39.01 2.23 21.65
C ARG A 34 -38.62 2.23 23.15
N GLY A 35 -37.38 2.61 23.44
CA GLY A 35 -36.84 2.69 24.80
C GLY A 35 -36.31 1.38 25.41
N LYS A 36 -36.54 0.22 24.77
CA LYS A 36 -36.06 -1.09 25.24
C LYS A 36 -34.85 -1.56 24.43
N LYS A 37 -33.90 -2.23 25.09
CA LYS A 37 -32.76 -2.88 24.39
C LYS A 37 -33.28 -3.99 23.48
N CYS A 38 -32.63 -4.18 22.33
CA CYS A 38 -32.95 -5.26 21.42
C CYS A 38 -32.59 -6.61 22.06
N ASP A 39 -33.54 -7.56 22.00
CA ASP A 39 -33.28 -8.94 22.38
C ASP A 39 -32.56 -9.68 21.24
N LEU A 40 -31.65 -10.57 21.60
CA LEU A 40 -30.82 -11.35 20.68
C LEU A 40 -31.42 -12.75 20.48
N SER A 41 -32.58 -12.80 19.83
CA SER A 41 -33.27 -14.04 19.48
C SER A 41 -33.53 -14.14 17.98
N GLU A 42 -33.40 -15.34 17.41
CA GLU A 42 -33.64 -15.59 15.98
C GLU A 42 -35.06 -15.19 15.53
N GLU A 43 -36.04 -15.26 16.44
CA GLU A 43 -37.45 -14.93 16.19
C GLU A 43 -37.77 -13.43 16.29
N SER A 44 -36.80 -12.59 16.71
CA SER A 44 -37.00 -11.15 16.85
C SER A 44 -37.00 -10.45 15.49
N GLU A 45 -38.17 -9.97 15.07
CA GLU A 45 -38.31 -9.22 13.82
C GLU A 45 -37.53 -7.89 13.84
N ASN A 46 -37.46 -7.26 15.02
CA ASN A 46 -36.65 -6.07 15.26
C ASN A 46 -35.15 -6.35 15.08
N LEU A 47 -34.70 -7.56 15.47
CA LEU A 47 -33.31 -7.97 15.33
C LEU A 47 -32.94 -8.15 13.86
N LYS A 48 -33.83 -8.75 13.07
CA LYS A 48 -33.62 -8.94 11.63
C LYS A 48 -33.32 -7.62 10.92
N GLY A 49 -34.15 -6.60 11.12
CA GLY A 49 -33.94 -5.29 10.50
C GLY A 49 -32.66 -4.58 10.99
N LEU A 50 -32.33 -4.69 12.28
CA LEU A 50 -31.07 -4.14 12.80
C LEU A 50 -29.85 -4.87 12.24
N PHE A 51 -29.93 -6.18 12.12
CA PHE A 51 -28.86 -7.02 11.60
C PHE A 51 -28.58 -6.72 10.13
N GLU A 52 -29.61 -6.62 9.29
CA GLU A 52 -29.48 -6.21 7.89
C GLU A 52 -28.83 -4.83 7.77
N LYS A 53 -29.28 -3.86 8.56
CA LYS A 53 -28.71 -2.49 8.56
C LYS A 53 -27.22 -2.48 8.94
N GLU A 54 -26.84 -3.23 9.97
CA GLU A 54 -25.45 -3.32 10.41
C GLU A 54 -24.58 -4.08 9.38
N LEU A 55 -25.10 -5.13 8.74
CA LEU A 55 -24.41 -5.82 7.64
C LEU A 55 -24.19 -4.89 6.44
N THR A 56 -25.20 -4.11 6.04
CA THR A 56 -25.05 -3.09 4.98
C THR A 56 -23.99 -2.05 5.36
N THR A 57 -24.01 -1.58 6.63
CA THR A 57 -23.02 -0.63 7.13
C THR A 57 -21.60 -1.20 7.06
N TYR A 58 -21.42 -2.45 7.48
CA TYR A 58 -20.15 -3.15 7.38
C TYR A 58 -19.69 -3.27 5.92
N HIS A 59 -20.56 -3.68 5.02
CA HIS A 59 -20.23 -3.84 3.60
C HIS A 59 -19.82 -2.50 2.96
N ASN A 60 -20.59 -1.43 3.21
CA ASN A 60 -20.28 -0.09 2.71
C ASN A 60 -18.92 0.38 3.21
N LYS A 61 -18.64 0.19 4.51
CA LYS A 61 -17.33 0.56 5.09
C LYS A 61 -16.19 -0.25 4.45
N LYS A 62 -16.39 -1.56 4.26
CA LYS A 62 -15.43 -2.44 3.58
C LYS A 62 -15.17 -1.96 2.14
N GLN A 63 -16.21 -1.57 1.40
CA GLN A 63 -16.08 -1.06 0.04
C GLN A 63 -15.36 0.29 -0.01
N CYS A 64 -15.68 1.22 0.90
CA CYS A 64 -14.97 2.50 1.01
C CYS A 64 -13.48 2.30 1.29
N MET A 65 -13.12 1.36 2.19
CA MET A 65 -11.72 1.03 2.45
C MET A 65 -11.01 0.45 1.22
N LYS A 66 -11.68 -0.42 0.45
CA LYS A 66 -11.13 -0.95 -0.80
C LYS A 66 -10.81 0.14 -1.81
N MET A 67 -11.72 1.10 -2.02
CA MET A 67 -11.51 2.21 -2.95
C MET A 67 -10.35 3.12 -2.52
N ASN A 68 -10.26 3.42 -1.22
CA ASN A 68 -9.15 4.22 -0.70
C ASN A 68 -7.81 3.49 -0.84
N ASN A 69 -7.76 2.18 -0.53
CA ASN A 69 -6.55 1.39 -0.68
C ASN A 69 -6.08 1.33 -2.13
N LYS A 70 -6.99 1.16 -3.09
CA LYS A 70 -6.67 1.18 -4.52
C LYS A 70 -5.95 2.48 -4.92
N ARG A 71 -6.44 3.63 -4.45
CA ARG A 71 -5.80 4.92 -4.73
C ARG A 71 -4.40 5.04 -4.12
N TYR A 72 -4.18 4.45 -2.94
CA TYR A 72 -2.84 4.40 -2.34
C TYR A 72 -1.90 3.50 -3.11
N GLU A 73 -2.37 2.34 -3.58
CA GLU A 73 -1.60 1.41 -4.41
C GLU A 73 -1.19 2.07 -5.74
N GLU A 74 -2.12 2.73 -6.43
CA GLU A 74 -1.85 3.48 -7.66
C GLU A 74 -0.80 4.57 -7.44
N ARG A 75 -0.94 5.37 -6.36
CA ARG A 75 0.02 6.43 -6.02
C ARG A 75 1.40 5.87 -5.66
N LEU A 76 1.45 4.71 -5.01
CA LEU A 76 2.71 4.05 -4.69
C LEU A 76 3.42 3.59 -5.98
N GLN A 77 2.66 3.08 -6.95
CA GLN A 77 3.19 2.67 -8.24
C GLN A 77 3.76 3.85 -9.03
N GLU A 78 3.05 4.99 -9.07
CA GLU A 78 3.55 6.22 -9.70
C GLU A 78 4.89 6.69 -9.10
N LEU A 79 5.00 6.67 -7.77
CA LEU A 79 6.24 7.05 -7.06
C LEU A 79 7.40 6.10 -7.36
N LEU A 80 7.13 4.80 -7.46
CA LEU A 80 8.15 3.82 -7.83
C LEU A 80 8.66 4.06 -9.25
N GLU A 81 7.77 4.30 -10.21
CA GLU A 81 8.14 4.61 -11.59
C GLU A 81 8.95 5.92 -11.70
N GLU A 82 8.59 6.95 -10.94
CA GLU A 82 9.35 8.21 -10.87
C GLU A 82 10.77 7.97 -10.34
N LYS A 83 10.90 7.20 -9.25
CA LYS A 83 12.21 6.87 -8.67
C LYS A 83 13.08 6.01 -9.58
N GLU A 84 12.49 5.07 -10.32
CA GLU A 84 13.22 4.31 -11.32
C GLU A 84 13.76 5.19 -12.45
N LYS A 85 12.96 6.16 -12.93
CA LYS A 85 13.41 7.12 -13.94
C LYS A 85 14.54 8.01 -13.43
N GLU A 86 14.44 8.49 -12.19
CA GLU A 86 15.48 9.29 -11.53
C GLU A 86 16.80 8.51 -11.43
N ILE A 87 16.76 7.26 -10.96
CA ILE A 87 17.94 6.39 -10.86
C ILE A 87 18.57 6.15 -12.24
N LYS A 88 17.77 5.86 -13.27
CA LYS A 88 18.28 5.67 -14.63
C LYS A 88 18.93 6.94 -15.17
N GLY A 89 18.35 8.11 -14.91
CA GLY A 89 18.93 9.40 -15.27
C GLY A 89 20.29 9.62 -14.61
N LEU A 90 20.38 9.40 -13.30
CA LEU A 90 21.62 9.51 -12.55
C LEU A 90 22.69 8.52 -13.02
N GLN A 91 22.29 7.29 -13.37
CA GLN A 91 23.22 6.28 -13.88
C GLN A 91 23.86 6.71 -15.20
N VAL A 92 23.06 7.28 -16.11
CA VAL A 92 23.56 7.80 -17.39
C VAL A 92 24.50 8.98 -17.15
N GLU A 93 24.12 9.93 -16.30
CA GLU A 93 24.94 11.09 -15.96
C GLU A 93 26.29 10.67 -15.35
N TYR A 94 26.26 9.76 -14.38
CA TYR A 94 27.45 9.24 -13.73
C TYR A 94 28.39 8.54 -14.72
N THR A 95 27.83 7.72 -15.62
CA THR A 95 28.61 7.00 -16.64
C THR A 95 29.26 7.97 -17.62
N SER A 96 28.50 8.96 -18.11
CA SER A 96 29.00 9.99 -19.02
C SER A 96 30.14 10.79 -18.38
N LYS A 97 29.96 11.20 -17.13
CA LYS A 97 30.98 11.95 -16.38
C LYS A 97 32.25 11.13 -16.16
N THR A 98 32.09 9.84 -15.83
CA THR A 98 33.22 8.92 -15.64
C THR A 98 34.04 8.79 -16.92
N MET A 99 33.40 8.52 -18.06
CA MET A 99 34.08 8.41 -19.36
C MET A 99 34.80 9.72 -19.75
N SER A 100 34.19 10.87 -19.46
CA SER A 100 34.82 12.17 -19.75
C SER A 100 36.09 12.39 -18.92
N LEU A 101 36.10 11.99 -17.65
CA LEU A 101 37.28 12.08 -16.78
C LEU A 101 38.37 11.09 -17.20
N GLU A 102 38.00 9.87 -17.57
CA GLU A 102 38.94 8.87 -18.09
C GLU A 102 39.68 9.37 -19.34
N LEU A 103 38.96 10.01 -20.27
CA LEU A 103 39.56 10.58 -21.47
C LEU A 103 40.55 11.71 -21.12
N GLN A 104 40.18 12.62 -20.22
CA GLN A 104 41.05 13.70 -19.77
C GLN A 104 42.33 13.16 -19.10
N LEU A 105 42.22 12.10 -18.30
CA LEU A 105 43.37 11.43 -17.69
C LEU A 105 44.29 10.81 -18.75
N GLU A 106 43.72 10.18 -19.78
CA GLU A 106 44.51 9.58 -20.87
C GLU A 106 45.29 10.63 -21.67
N GLU A 107 44.67 11.76 -22.00
CA GLU A 107 45.32 12.89 -22.68
C GLU A 107 46.45 13.50 -21.83
N MET A 108 46.21 13.66 -20.53
CA MET A 108 47.22 14.15 -19.58
C MET A 108 48.41 13.19 -19.49
N HIS A 109 48.16 11.87 -19.39
CA HIS A 109 49.22 10.87 -19.38
C HIS A 109 50.06 10.90 -20.65
N LYS A 110 49.43 10.98 -21.84
CA LYS A 110 50.14 11.11 -23.13
C LYS A 110 51.03 12.35 -23.16
N THR A 111 50.54 13.48 -22.62
CA THR A 111 51.29 14.73 -22.55
C THR A 111 52.50 14.64 -21.62
N LEU A 112 52.34 13.99 -20.46
CA LEU A 112 53.45 13.75 -19.53
C LEU A 112 54.51 12.83 -20.15
N GLU A 113 54.10 11.73 -20.79
CA GLU A 113 55.03 10.80 -21.43
C GLU A 113 55.84 11.47 -22.56
N GLN A 114 55.20 12.36 -23.33
CA GLN A 114 55.90 13.16 -24.34
C GLN A 114 56.94 14.11 -23.72
N ARG A 115 56.58 14.78 -22.60
CA ARG A 115 57.50 15.67 -21.87
C ARG A 115 58.68 14.91 -21.29
N ASP A 116 58.45 13.74 -20.70
CA ASP A 116 59.51 12.89 -20.14
C ASP A 116 60.49 12.43 -21.22
N LYS A 117 59.97 11.99 -22.38
CA LYS A 117 60.80 11.65 -23.55
C LYS A 117 61.63 12.83 -24.03
N PHE A 118 61.07 14.04 -24.03
CA PHE A 118 61.78 15.25 -24.40
C PHE A 118 62.91 15.58 -23.41
N ILE A 119 62.62 15.56 -22.11
CA ILE A 119 63.60 15.82 -21.05
C ILE A 119 64.74 14.82 -21.10
N THR A 120 64.42 13.53 -21.23
CA THR A 120 65.42 12.44 -21.33
C THR A 120 66.40 12.69 -22.49
N LYS A 121 65.91 13.16 -23.65
CA LYS A 121 66.76 13.51 -24.80
C LYS A 121 67.66 14.71 -24.56
N GLN A 122 67.26 15.68 -23.73
CA GLN A 122 68.07 16.86 -23.41
C GLN A 122 69.17 16.57 -22.39
N MET A 123 69.03 15.49 -21.61
CA MET A 123 70.00 15.10 -20.58
C MET A 123 71.08 14.12 -21.08
N MET A 124 70.97 13.61 -22.31
CA MET A 124 71.97 12.78 -23.00
C MET A 124 72.82 13.62 -23.93
#